data_AF-A0A519Y445-F1
#
_entry.id   AF-A0A519Y445-F1
#
_cell.length_a   1.000
_cell.length_b   1.000
_cell.length_c   1.000
_cell.angle_alpha   90.00
_cell.angle_beta   90.00
_cell.angle_gamma   90.00
#
_symmetry.space_group_name_H-M   'P 1'
#
loop_
_entity.id
_entity.type
_entity.pdbx_description
1 polymer ?
#
loop_
_entity_poly.entity_id
_entity_poly.type
_entity_poly.pdbx_seq_one_letter_code
_entity_poly.pdbx_strand_id
1 'polypeptide(L)' 'MENITTQMAGVPLNHYIYLCAIIFTIGVIGVLTRRNAIVIFMSVELM' A
#
# COMPACT_ATOMS: atom_id res chain seq x y z
N MET A 1 32.93 4.81 5.27
CA MET A 1 32.17 5.33 4.11
C MET A 1 31.41 4.18 3.45
N GLU A 2 30.46 3.56 4.17
CA GLU A 2 29.66 2.41 3.69
C GLU A 2 28.14 2.70 3.76
N ASN A 3 27.73 3.77 4.47
CA ASN A 3 26.32 4.12 4.68
C ASN A 3 25.70 5.00 3.57
N ILE A 4 26.50 5.44 2.58
CA ILE A 4 26.04 6.37 1.54
C ILE A 4 25.69 5.63 0.24
N THR A 5 26.28 4.46 -0.01
CA THR A 5 25.99 3.65 -1.21
C THR A 5 24.60 3.00 -1.18
N THR A 6 23.99 2.83 -0.01
CA THR A 6 22.59 2.37 0.14
C THR A 6 21.55 3.42 -0.28
N GLN A 7 21.96 4.68 -0.52
CA GLN A 7 21.07 5.80 -0.85
C GLN A 7 20.98 6.09 -2.36
N MET A 8 21.79 5.42 -3.20
CA MET A 8 21.98 5.79 -4.62
C MET A 8 21.51 4.72 -5.62
N ALA A 9 21.03 3.56 -5.17
CA ALA A 9 20.62 2.47 -6.06
C ALA A 9 19.09 2.32 -6.11
N GLY A 10 18.41 3.27 -6.75
CA GLY A 10 16.95 3.22 -6.96
C GLY A 10 16.14 3.39 -5.68
N VAL A 11 14.85 3.70 -5.83
CA VAL A 11 13.92 3.88 -4.71
C VAL A 11 14.05 2.69 -3.75
N PRO A 12 14.30 2.90 -2.43
CA PRO A 12 14.55 1.80 -1.51
C PRO A 12 13.32 0.88 -1.46
N LEU A 13 13.52 -0.44 -1.56
CA LEU A 13 12.44 -1.44 -1.52
C LEU A 13 11.46 -1.22 -0.36
N ASN A 14 11.98 -0.75 0.77
CA ASN A 14 11.19 -0.42 1.96
C ASN A 14 10.05 0.57 1.67
N HIS A 15 10.26 1.56 0.79
CA HIS A 15 9.23 2.52 0.39
C HIS A 15 8.06 1.85 -0.36
N TYR A 16 8.36 0.88 -1.23
CA TYR A 16 7.32 0.10 -1.91
C TYR A 16 6.52 -0.73 -0.92
N ILE A 17 7.18 -1.37 0.06
CA ILE A 17 6.51 -2.17 1.09
C ILE A 17 5.57 -1.29 1.94
N TYR A 18 6.02 -0.12 2.38
CA TYR A 18 5.16 0.82 3.10
C TYR A 18 3.98 1.28 2.25
N LEU A 19 4.21 1.60 0.98
CA LEU A 19 3.14 2.02 0.06
C LEU A 19 2.09 0.92 -0.11
N CYS A 20 2.50 -0.32 -0.38
CA CYS A 20 1.60 -1.47 -0.52
C CYS A 20 0.83 -1.73 0.78
N ALA A 21 1.48 -1.66 1.94
CA ALA A 21 0.83 -1.85 3.24
C ALA A 21 -0.25 -0.78 3.49
N ILE A 22 0.00 0.48 3.12
CA ILE A 22 -0.97 1.57 3.25
C ILE A 22 -2.17 1.33 2.34
N ILE A 23 -1.95 1.04 1.06
CA ILE A 23 -3.03 0.80 0.08
C ILE A 23 -3.88 -0.40 0.50
N PHE A 24 -3.25 -1.50 0.92
CA PHE A 24 -3.93 -2.68 1.42
C PHE A 24 -4.81 -2.37 2.63
N THR A 25 -4.29 -1.61 3.60
CA THR A 25 -5.05 -1.22 4.80
C THR A 25 -6.26 -0.34 4.43
N ILE A 26 -6.11 0.56 3.45
CA ILE A 26 -7.21 1.38 2.93
C ILE A 26 -8.27 0.49 2.26
N GLY A 27 -7.86 -0.52 1.49
CA GLY A 27 -8.73 -1.54 0.91
C GLY A 27 -9.55 -2.28 1.97
N VAL A 28 -8.90 -2.78 3.03
CA VAL A 28 -9.55 -3.44 4.18
C VAL A 28 -10.59 -2.53 4.83
N ILE A 29 -10.20 -1.28 5.12
CA ILE A 29 -11.10 -0.30 5.78
C ILE A 29 -12.30 -0.01 4.88
N GLY A 30 -12.10 0.11 3.57
CA GLY A 30 -13.16 0.31 2.59
C GLY A 30 -14.16 -0.84 2.55
N VAL A 31 -13.68 -2.08 2.63
CA VAL A 31 -14.53 -3.30 2.72
C VAL A 31 -15.34 -3.32 4.02
N LEU A 32 -14.73 -3.01 5.16
CA LEU A 32 -15.40 -3.12 6.47
C LEU A 32 -16.40 -1.98 6.75
N THR A 33 -16.18 -0.79 6.20
CA THR A 33 -16.95 0.42 6.56
C THR A 33 -18.16 0.65 5.66
N ARG A 34 -18.12 0.18 4.41
CA ARG A 34 -19.11 0.53 3.39
C ARG A 34 -20.23 -0.51 3.35
N ARG A 35 -21.49 -0.05 3.44
CA ARG A 35 -22.70 -0.91 3.27
C ARG A 35 -23.11 -1.10 1.80
N ASN A 36 -22.47 -0.39 0.87
CA ASN A 36 -22.77 -0.50 -0.57
C ASN A 36 -21.88 -1.56 -1.22
N ALA A 37 -22.51 -2.62 -1.74
CA ALA A 37 -21.81 -3.77 -2.34
C ALA A 37 -20.87 -3.40 -3.49
N ILE A 38 -21.21 -2.37 -4.29
CA ILE A 38 -20.37 -1.90 -5.40
C ILE A 38 -19.06 -1.30 -4.88
N VAL A 39 -19.13 -0.55 -3.78
CA VAL A 39 -17.94 0.08 -3.18
C VAL A 39 -17.07 -0.96 -2.49
N ILE A 40 -17.68 -1.99 -1.88
CA ILE A 40 -16.95 -3.14 -1.35
C ILE A 40 -16.18 -3.84 -2.48
N PHE A 41 -16.81 -4.07 -3.63
CA PHE A 41 -16.16 -4.69 -4.80
C PHE A 41 -14.97 -3.87 -5.31
N MET A 42 -15.14 -2.55 -5.42
CA MET A 42 -14.05 -1.64 -5.83
C MET A 42 -12.90 -1.61 -4.81
N SER A 43 -13.19 -1.70 -3.51
CA SER A 43 -12.14 -1.82 -2.49
C SER A 43 -11.42 -3.16 -2.53
N VAL A 44 -12.09 -4.25 -2.94
CA VAL A 44 -11.44 -5.56 -3.16
C VAL A 44 -10.51 -5.54 -4.37
N GLU A 45 -10.84 -4.81 -5.44
CA GLU A 45 -9.92 -4.62 -6.58
C GLU A 45 -8.71 -3.74 -6.26
N LEU A 46 -8.82 -2.88 -5.24
CA LEU A 46 -7.77 -1.96 -4.81
C LEU A 46 -6.82 -2.57 -3.75
N MET A 47 -7.25 -3.62 -3.07
CA MET A 47 -6.54 -4.30 -1.98
C MET A 47 -5.55 -5.34 -2.52
#